data_AF-A0A8J1JW44-F1
#
_entry.id   AF-A0A8J1JW44-F1
#
_cell.length_a   1.000
_cell.length_b   1.000
_cell.length_c   1.000
_cell.angle_alpha   90.00
_cell.angle_beta   90.00
_cell.angle_gamma   90.00
#
_symmetry.space_group_name_H-M   'P 1'
#
loop_
_entity.id
_entity.type
_entity.pdbx_description
1 polymer ?
#
loop_
_entity_poly.entity_id
_entity_poly.type
_entity_poly.pdbx_seq_one_letter_code
_entity_poly.pdbx_strand_id
1 'polypeptide(L)'
;MVMEMESNYFKKYASNHYSGYIDYQDLGAIVQRLLNKLPSVINFNGSDEQYFDNLVSFRKGIIEDLKPALKKAHDLVCSPSECENLKEMVNCEECKTMINSLCQGPSVCKGDRERRIAVETAQVDATAVKLTNIAMGIAVIAGFIVFVLLVAIALIYTYYTRKEIALFTVETEEMEEV
;
A
#
# COMPACT_ATOMS: atom_id res chain seq x y z
N MET A 1 -14.19 -3.85 1.75
CA MET A 1 -12.80 -3.91 1.25
C MET A 1 -11.94 -2.70 1.65
N VAL A 2 -12.45 -1.46 1.67
CA VAL A 2 -11.63 -0.27 2.08
C VAL A 2 -11.38 -0.22 3.61
N MET A 3 -12.31 -0.72 4.43
CA MET A 3 -12.15 -0.73 5.90
C MET A 3 -11.08 -1.72 6.42
N GLU A 4 -10.74 -2.77 5.66
CA GLU A 4 -9.72 -3.75 6.08
C GLU A 4 -8.29 -3.25 5.85
N MET A 5 -8.08 -2.37 4.87
CA MET A 5 -6.78 -1.73 4.63
C MET A 5 -6.43 -0.69 5.69
N GLU A 6 -7.42 -0.05 6.33
CA GLU A 6 -7.20 0.88 7.44
C GLU A 6 -7.28 0.24 8.83
N SER A 7 -7.99 -0.89 8.99
CA SER A 7 -8.17 -1.57 10.28
C SER A 7 -6.84 -1.89 10.98
N ASN A 8 -5.82 -2.28 10.22
CA ASN A 8 -4.48 -2.54 10.76
C ASN A 8 -3.53 -1.33 10.72
N TYR A 9 -3.88 -0.23 10.05
CA TYR A 9 -2.97 0.93 9.93
C TYR A 9 -2.70 1.56 11.29
N PHE A 10 -3.75 1.90 12.05
CA PHE A 10 -3.58 2.56 13.35
C PHE A 10 -2.95 1.65 14.39
N LYS A 11 -3.32 0.36 14.37
CA LYS A 11 -2.72 -0.70 15.17
C LYS A 11 -1.21 -0.80 14.91
N LYS A 12 -0.82 -0.95 13.64
CA LYS A 12 0.60 -0.97 13.22
C LYS A 12 1.31 0.34 13.51
N TYR A 13 0.66 1.49 13.30
CA TYR A 13 1.23 2.79 13.58
C TYR A 13 1.58 2.93 15.07
N ALA A 14 0.67 2.52 15.96
CA ALA A 14 0.89 2.52 17.40
C ALA A 14 2.02 1.58 17.84
N SER A 15 2.10 0.36 17.30
CA SER A 15 3.11 -0.64 17.71
C SER A 15 4.46 -0.52 16.99
N ASN A 16 4.50 0.05 15.78
CA ASN A 16 5.74 0.23 15.02
C ASN A 16 6.46 1.54 15.36
N HIS A 17 5.72 2.61 15.66
CA HIS A 17 6.30 3.93 15.95
C HIS A 17 6.37 4.24 17.45
N TYR A 18 5.56 3.56 18.27
CA TYR A 18 5.46 3.72 19.72
C TYR A 18 5.41 2.34 20.40
N SER A 19 5.12 2.30 21.70
CA SER A 19 5.10 1.05 22.47
C SER A 19 3.87 0.17 22.19
N GLY A 20 2.90 0.65 21.39
CA GLY A 20 1.62 -0.01 21.19
C GLY A 20 0.61 0.19 22.32
N TYR A 21 0.93 1.04 23.30
CA TYR A 21 0.06 1.36 24.43
C TYR A 21 -0.45 2.79 24.39
N ILE A 22 -1.64 2.99 24.93
CA ILE A 22 -2.25 4.30 25.15
C ILE A 22 -2.95 4.33 26.50
N ASP A 23 -2.95 5.47 27.17
CA ASP A 23 -3.74 5.66 28.39
C ASP A 23 -5.24 5.57 28.08
N TYR A 24 -6.00 4.91 28.96
CA TYR A 24 -7.44 4.70 28.75
C TYR A 24 -8.22 6.03 28.67
N GLN A 25 -7.86 7.02 29.48
CA GLN A 25 -8.53 8.33 29.49
C GLN A 25 -8.21 9.11 28.22
N ASP A 26 -6.95 9.10 27.80
CA ASP A 26 -6.52 9.74 26.56
C ASP A 26 -7.24 9.11 25.35
N LEU A 27 -7.37 7.77 25.32
CA LEU A 27 -8.13 7.06 24.28
C LEU A 27 -9.61 7.43 24.30
N GLY A 28 -10.26 7.44 25.47
CA GLY A 28 -11.66 7.82 25.60
C GLY A 28 -11.94 9.23 25.09
N ALA A 29 -11.07 10.19 25.42
CA ALA A 29 -11.17 11.56 24.95
C ALA A 29 -11.01 11.67 23.42
N ILE A 30 -10.09 10.90 22.82
CA ILE A 30 -9.92 10.84 21.37
C ILE A 30 -11.16 10.25 20.70
N VAL A 31 -11.65 9.11 21.18
CA VAL A 31 -12.86 8.47 20.64
C VAL A 31 -14.05 9.41 20.69
N GLN A 32 -14.24 10.15 21.78
CA GLN A 32 -15.33 11.12 21.88
C GLN A 32 -15.18 12.27 20.86
N ARG A 33 -13.96 12.80 20.66
CA ARG A 33 -13.71 13.80 19.62
C ARG A 33 -14.01 13.25 18.22
N LEU A 34 -13.67 11.99 17.97
CA LEU A 34 -13.96 11.33 16.70
C LEU A 34 -15.46 11.14 16.49
N LEU A 35 -16.19 10.66 17.48
CA LEU A 35 -17.64 10.51 17.41
C LEU A 35 -18.34 11.84 17.15
N ASN A 36 -17.80 12.96 17.67
CA ASN A 36 -18.35 14.29 17.40
C ASN A 36 -18.06 14.78 15.96
N LYS A 37 -16.91 14.41 15.38
CA LYS A 37 -16.53 14.79 14.02
C LYS A 37 -17.10 13.85 12.95
N LEU A 38 -17.39 12.60 13.30
CA LEU A 38 -17.82 11.55 12.37
C LEU A 38 -19.09 11.92 11.57
N PRO A 39 -20.13 12.55 12.14
CA PRO A 39 -21.32 12.96 11.38
C PRO A 39 -21.01 13.95 10.26
N SER A 40 -20.00 14.82 10.44
CA SER A 40 -19.61 15.81 9.42
C SER A 40 -18.93 15.19 8.19
N VAL A 41 -18.46 13.95 8.32
CA VAL A 41 -17.85 13.17 7.23
C VAL A 41 -18.88 12.25 6.59
N ILE A 42 -19.68 11.53 7.41
CA ILE A 42 -20.67 10.57 6.90
C ILE A 42 -21.82 11.28 6.17
N ASN A 43 -22.32 12.40 6.71
CA ASN A 43 -23.44 13.13 6.13
C ASN A 43 -22.98 14.22 5.15
N PHE A 44 -21.74 14.14 4.68
CA PHE A 44 -21.20 15.11 3.74
C PHE A 44 -21.89 14.96 2.38
N ASN A 45 -22.46 16.04 1.86
CA ASN A 45 -23.30 16.03 0.66
C ASN A 45 -22.73 16.92 -0.46
N GLY A 46 -21.40 16.93 -0.62
CA GLY A 46 -20.67 17.67 -1.65
C GLY A 46 -20.26 16.80 -2.85
N SER A 47 -19.43 17.34 -3.73
CA SER A 47 -18.84 16.57 -4.84
C SER A 47 -17.87 15.50 -4.32
N ASP A 48 -17.63 14.46 -5.13
CA ASP A 48 -16.71 13.38 -4.79
C ASP A 48 -15.32 13.89 -4.39
N GLU A 49 -14.80 14.89 -5.12
CA GLU A 49 -13.50 15.52 -4.82
C GLU A 49 -13.47 16.16 -3.42
N GLN A 50 -14.52 16.89 -3.05
CA GLN A 50 -14.63 17.49 -1.71
C GLN A 50 -14.83 16.45 -0.62
N TYR A 51 -15.50 15.33 -0.94
CA TYR A 51 -15.65 14.21 -0.02
C TYR A 51 -14.29 13.55 0.27
N PHE A 52 -13.45 13.35 -0.74
CA PHE A 52 -12.09 12.83 -0.56
C PHE A 52 -11.22 13.76 0.27
N ASP A 53 -11.25 15.07 0.00
CA ASP A 53 -10.52 16.05 0.80
C ASP A 53 -10.96 16.04 2.27
N ASN A 54 -12.26 15.91 2.51
CA ASN A 54 -12.83 15.80 3.86
C ASN A 54 -12.36 14.51 4.56
N LEU A 55 -12.31 13.37 3.86
CA LEU A 55 -11.77 12.11 4.40
C LEU A 55 -10.28 12.21 4.75
N VAL A 56 -9.48 12.84 3.86
CA VAL A 56 -8.04 13.05 4.10
C VAL A 56 -7.82 13.96 5.31
N SER A 57 -8.58 15.04 5.41
CA SER A 57 -8.54 15.97 6.54
C SER A 57 -8.96 15.28 7.85
N PHE A 58 -10.02 14.49 7.82
CA PHE A 58 -10.49 13.70 8.96
C PHE A 58 -9.43 12.71 9.44
N ARG A 59 -8.81 11.96 8.50
CA ARG A 59 -7.71 11.04 8.81
C ARG A 59 -6.51 11.75 9.41
N LYS A 60 -6.12 12.89 8.85
CA LYS A 60 -5.04 13.72 9.40
C LYS A 60 -5.34 14.15 10.83
N GLY A 61 -6.58 14.58 11.10
CA GLY A 61 -7.03 14.93 12.45
C GLY A 61 -6.97 13.76 13.45
N ILE A 62 -7.34 12.53 13.03
CA ILE A 62 -7.17 11.33 13.87
C ILE A 62 -5.70 11.16 14.25
N ILE A 63 -4.79 11.23 13.28
CA ILE A 63 -3.37 11.01 13.49
C ILE A 63 -2.77 12.09 14.40
N GLU A 64 -3.17 13.35 14.21
CA GLU A 64 -2.72 14.48 15.04
C GLU A 64 -3.17 14.35 16.50
N ASP A 65 -4.37 13.82 16.75
CA ASP A 65 -4.88 13.56 18.10
C ASP A 65 -4.22 12.31 18.74
N LEU A 66 -3.97 11.27 17.95
CA LEU A 66 -3.45 9.99 18.44
C LEU A 66 -1.94 10.04 18.72
N LYS A 67 -1.18 10.75 17.89
CA LYS A 67 0.29 10.88 17.99
C LYS A 67 0.78 11.36 19.37
N PRO A 68 0.28 12.47 19.95
CA PRO A 68 0.75 12.94 21.25
C PRO A 68 0.38 11.98 22.39
N ALA A 69 -0.80 11.35 22.33
CA ALA A 69 -1.23 10.38 23.33
C ALA A 69 -0.36 9.11 23.31
N LEU A 70 -0.08 8.57 22.12
CA LEU A 70 0.83 7.44 21.95
C LEU A 70 2.26 7.78 22.39
N LYS A 71 2.74 8.99 22.08
CA LYS A 71 4.07 9.44 22.52
C LYS A 71 4.16 9.54 24.04
N LYS A 72 3.18 10.18 24.67
CA LYS A 72 3.10 10.31 26.14
C LYS A 72 3.08 8.93 26.81
N ALA A 73 2.23 8.02 26.32
CA ALA A 73 2.18 6.65 26.83
C ALA A 73 3.50 5.89 26.62
N HIS A 74 4.15 6.07 25.47
CA HIS A 74 5.47 5.49 25.19
C HIS A 74 6.54 6.00 26.18
N ASP A 75 6.63 7.31 26.37
CA ASP A 75 7.59 7.92 27.29
C ASP A 75 7.37 7.41 28.73
N LEU A 76 6.11 7.27 29.15
CA LEU A 76 5.73 6.73 30.47
C LEU A 76 6.14 5.26 30.65
N VAL A 77 5.79 4.36 29.72
CA VAL A 77 6.11 2.91 29.86
C VAL A 77 7.61 2.62 29.72
N CYS A 78 8.36 3.56 29.13
CA CYS A 78 9.78 3.45 28.89
C CYS A 78 10.65 4.16 29.92
N SER A 79 10.04 4.96 30.79
CA SER A 79 10.70 5.62 31.90
C SER A 79 10.69 4.70 33.14
N PRO A 80 11.86 4.25 33.64
CA PRO A 80 11.92 3.35 34.79
C PRO A 80 11.28 3.93 36.06
N SER A 81 11.29 5.25 36.22
CA SER A 81 10.76 5.95 37.39
C SER A 81 9.26 6.23 37.32
N GLU A 82 8.69 6.36 36.11
CA GLU A 82 7.28 6.74 35.93
C GLU A 82 6.40 5.52 35.73
N CYS A 83 6.97 4.45 35.18
CA CYS A 83 6.23 3.27 34.83
C CYS A 83 5.63 2.51 36.03
N GLU A 84 6.28 2.55 37.20
CA GLU A 84 5.79 1.85 38.41
C GLU A 84 4.41 2.35 38.89
N ASN A 85 4.03 3.57 38.50
CA ASN A 85 2.78 4.21 38.90
C ASN A 85 1.75 4.30 37.76
N LEU A 86 1.97 3.55 36.68
CA LEU A 86 1.07 3.57 35.53
C LEU A 86 -0.28 2.93 35.88
N LYS A 87 -1.34 3.66 35.54
CA LYS A 87 -2.73 3.21 35.66
C LYS A 87 -3.12 2.37 34.44
N GLU A 88 -4.41 2.09 34.31
CA GLU A 88 -4.99 1.34 33.20
C GLU A 88 -4.55 1.86 31.83
N MET A 89 -3.80 1.02 31.12
CA MET A 89 -3.39 1.25 29.74
C MET A 89 -4.15 0.31 28.81
N VAL A 90 -4.36 0.73 27.57
CA VAL A 90 -4.93 -0.11 26.52
C VAL A 90 -3.82 -0.55 25.58
N ASN A 91 -3.71 -1.86 25.37
CA ASN A 91 -2.89 -2.42 24.31
C ASN A 91 -3.64 -2.28 22.97
N CYS A 92 -3.12 -1.46 22.06
CA CYS A 92 -3.71 -1.21 20.74
C CYS A 92 -3.62 -2.43 19.80
N GLU A 93 -2.74 -3.39 20.08
CA GLU A 93 -2.60 -4.62 19.28
C GLU A 93 -3.72 -5.61 19.56
N GLU A 94 -4.06 -5.79 20.84
CA GLU A 94 -5.10 -6.73 21.28
C GLU A 94 -6.44 -6.05 21.60
N CYS A 95 -6.49 -4.72 21.60
CA CYS A 95 -7.62 -3.92 22.09
C CYS A 95 -8.05 -4.32 23.52
N LYS A 96 -7.09 -4.69 24.37
CA LYS A 96 -7.34 -5.10 25.76
C LYS A 96 -6.75 -4.11 26.74
N THR A 97 -7.47 -3.88 27.84
CA THR A 97 -6.97 -3.10 28.97
C THR A 97 -5.98 -3.94 29.78
N MET A 98 -4.80 -3.38 30.02
CA MET A 98 -3.82 -3.86 31.00
C MET A 98 -3.92 -2.99 32.25
N ILE A 99 -4.22 -3.63 33.38
CA ILE A 99 -4.42 -2.96 34.67
C ILE A 99 -3.09 -2.72 35.40
N ASN A 100 -1.99 -3.31 34.94
CA ASN A 100 -0.63 -3.05 35.43
C ASN A 100 0.34 -3.12 34.24
N SER A 101 0.89 -2.00 33.80
CA SER A 101 1.96 -2.04 32.81
C SER A 101 3.29 -2.29 33.52
N LEU A 102 3.80 -3.52 33.45
CA LEU A 102 5.22 -3.73 33.71
C LEU A 102 6.03 -2.89 32.72
N CYS A 103 7.09 -2.28 33.22
CA CYS A 103 7.92 -1.38 32.41
C CYS A 103 8.43 -2.11 31.20
N GLN A 104 8.30 -1.43 30.06
CA GLN A 104 8.63 -2.03 28.81
C GLN A 104 10.14 -2.16 28.70
N GLY A 105 10.57 -3.31 28.20
CA GLY A 105 11.99 -3.61 28.04
C GLY A 105 12.66 -2.69 27.00
N PRO A 106 13.99 -2.64 26.99
CA PRO A 106 14.74 -1.83 26.04
C PRO A 106 14.47 -2.18 24.57
N SER A 107 13.96 -3.38 24.24
CA SER A 107 13.57 -3.74 22.86
C SER A 107 12.32 -2.99 22.34
N VAL A 108 11.46 -2.53 23.24
CA VAL A 108 10.26 -1.73 22.94
C VAL A 108 10.57 -0.24 23.10
N CYS A 109 11.47 0.11 24.03
CA CYS A 109 11.76 1.49 24.43
C CYS A 109 12.98 2.13 23.77
N LYS A 110 14.03 1.34 23.45
CA LYS A 110 15.04 1.79 22.49
C LYS A 110 14.42 1.58 21.11
N GLY A 111 13.79 2.64 20.63
CA GLY A 111 13.35 2.70 19.25
C GLY A 111 14.52 2.46 18.30
N ASP A 112 14.73 1.22 17.88
CA ASP A 112 15.31 0.90 16.57
C ASP A 112 14.30 1.38 15.50
N ARG A 113 14.09 2.70 15.46
CA ARG A 113 13.13 3.42 14.61
C ARG A 113 13.43 3.17 13.14
N GLU A 114 14.70 3.11 12.78
CA GLU A 114 15.13 2.82 11.42
C GLU A 114 14.93 1.36 11.04
N ARG A 115 15.12 0.42 11.97
CA ARG A 115 15.05 -1.01 11.65
C ARG A 115 13.61 -1.49 11.45
N ARG A 116 12.64 -1.01 12.24
CA ARG A 116 11.23 -1.43 12.11
C ARG A 116 10.56 -0.91 10.83
N ILE A 117 10.91 0.31 10.40
CA ILE A 117 10.40 0.89 9.13
C ILE A 117 11.19 0.35 7.92
N ALA A 118 12.50 0.10 8.07
CA ALA A 118 13.32 -0.52 7.02
C ALA A 118 12.89 -1.96 6.68
N VAL A 119 12.41 -2.73 7.67
CA VAL A 119 11.92 -4.10 7.42
C VAL A 119 10.63 -4.09 6.60
N GLU A 120 9.70 -3.15 6.86
CA GLU A 120 8.44 -3.07 6.11
C GLU A 120 8.66 -2.50 4.69
N THR A 121 9.52 -1.49 4.54
CA THR A 121 9.91 -0.98 3.21
C THR A 121 10.65 -2.04 2.39
N ALA A 122 11.60 -2.78 2.97
CA ALA A 122 12.27 -3.88 2.27
C ALA A 122 11.31 -5.00 1.84
N GLN A 123 10.26 -5.29 2.61
CA GLN A 123 9.24 -6.28 2.23
C GLN A 123 8.33 -5.78 1.10
N VAL A 124 7.95 -4.50 1.13
CA VAL A 124 7.18 -3.84 0.06
C VAL A 124 8.01 -3.76 -1.22
N ASP A 125 9.29 -3.39 -1.12
CA ASP A 125 10.21 -3.35 -2.26
C ASP A 125 10.44 -4.75 -2.84
N ALA A 126 10.61 -5.77 -2.00
CA ALA A 126 10.76 -7.15 -2.47
C ALA A 126 9.50 -7.69 -3.17
N THR A 127 8.31 -7.25 -2.77
CA THR A 127 7.05 -7.61 -3.44
C THR A 127 6.83 -6.79 -4.71
N ALA A 128 7.18 -5.51 -4.72
CA ALA A 128 7.14 -4.65 -5.89
C ALA A 128 8.09 -5.14 -6.99
N VAL A 129 9.33 -5.50 -6.63
CA VAL A 129 10.34 -6.06 -7.55
C VAL A 129 9.86 -7.38 -8.18
N LYS A 130 9.17 -8.24 -7.41
CA LYS A 130 8.59 -9.47 -7.95
C LYS A 130 7.49 -9.18 -8.97
N LEU A 131 6.63 -8.20 -8.68
CA LEU A 131 5.54 -7.80 -9.59
C LEU A 131 6.07 -7.17 -10.89
N THR A 132 7.09 -6.31 -10.80
CA THR A 132 7.72 -5.69 -11.97
C THR A 132 8.45 -6.72 -12.84
N ASN A 133 9.09 -7.71 -12.23
CA ASN A 133 9.76 -8.78 -13.00
C ASN A 133 8.75 -9.67 -13.75
N ILE A 134 7.59 -9.96 -13.14
CA ILE A 134 6.51 -10.68 -13.83
C ILE A 134 5.95 -9.85 -14.97
N ALA A 135 5.68 -8.56 -14.74
CA ALA A 135 5.14 -7.66 -15.77
C ALA A 135 6.10 -7.49 -16.95
N MET A 136 7.40 -7.36 -16.69
CA MET A 136 8.44 -7.30 -17.72
C MET A 136 8.51 -8.62 -18.52
N GLY A 137 8.42 -9.77 -17.85
CA GLY A 137 8.35 -11.07 -18.51
C GLY A 137 7.16 -11.19 -19.48
N ILE A 138 5.98 -10.75 -19.06
CA ILE A 138 4.78 -10.75 -19.90
C ILE A 138 4.95 -9.83 -21.11
N ALA A 139 5.52 -8.63 -20.92
CA ALA A 139 5.74 -7.68 -22.01
C ALA A 139 6.72 -8.21 -23.08
N VAL A 140 7.79 -8.89 -22.66
CA VAL A 140 8.77 -9.49 -23.59
C VAL A 140 8.14 -10.62 -24.40
N ILE A 141 7.36 -11.49 -23.77
CA ILE A 141 6.68 -12.61 -24.45
C ILE A 141 5.64 -12.07 -25.45
N ALA A 142 4.83 -11.09 -25.04
CA ALA A 142 3.85 -10.45 -25.91
C ALA A 142 4.52 -9.77 -27.13
N GLY A 143 5.63 -9.05 -26.89
CA GLY A 143 6.41 -8.42 -27.96
C GLY A 143 6.99 -9.42 -28.95
N PHE A 144 7.50 -10.56 -28.45
CA PHE A 144 8.03 -11.62 -29.30
C PHE A 144 6.95 -12.26 -30.18
N ILE A 145 5.76 -12.51 -29.63
CA ILE A 145 4.62 -13.04 -30.39
C ILE A 145 4.23 -12.09 -31.53
N VAL A 146 4.12 -10.79 -31.24
CA VAL A 146 3.79 -9.78 -32.26
C VAL A 146 4.88 -9.72 -33.33
N PHE A 147 6.15 -9.78 -32.95
CA PHE A 147 7.26 -9.78 -33.90
C PHE A 147 7.22 -10.99 -34.85
N VAL A 148 7.00 -12.19 -34.31
CA VAL A 148 6.86 -13.41 -35.12
C VAL A 148 5.69 -13.33 -36.08
N LEU A 149 4.55 -12.78 -35.64
CA LEU A 149 3.38 -12.57 -36.51
C LEU A 149 3.69 -11.59 -37.65
N LEU A 150 4.38 -10.48 -37.37
CA LEU A 150 4.77 -9.52 -38.41
C LEU A 150 5.74 -10.13 -39.42
N VAL A 151 6.72 -10.91 -38.96
CA VAL A 151 7.65 -11.62 -39.85
C VAL A 151 6.92 -12.65 -40.70
N ALA A 152 5.99 -13.42 -40.11
CA ALA A 152 5.19 -14.39 -40.84
C ALA A 152 4.34 -13.73 -41.93
N ILE A 153 3.69 -12.60 -41.60
CA ILE A 153 2.91 -11.81 -42.57
C ILE A 153 3.82 -11.30 -43.69
N ALA A 154 5.00 -10.77 -43.38
CA ALA A 154 5.95 -10.28 -44.38
C ALA A 154 6.45 -11.41 -45.30
N LEU A 155 6.76 -12.59 -44.76
CA LEU A 155 7.15 -13.77 -45.54
C LEU A 155 6.03 -14.26 -46.44
N ILE A 156 4.80 -14.32 -45.91
CA ILE A 156 3.62 -14.69 -46.69
C ILE A 156 3.41 -13.68 -47.82
N TYR A 157 3.46 -12.38 -47.51
CA TYR A 157 3.26 -11.32 -48.51
C TYR A 157 4.32 -11.41 -49.62
N THR A 158 5.60 -11.49 -49.26
CA THR A 158 6.68 -11.65 -50.25
C THR A 158 6.55 -12.93 -51.07
N TYR A 159 6.09 -14.03 -50.48
CA TYR A 159 5.79 -15.27 -51.21
C TYR A 159 4.64 -15.09 -52.21
N TYR A 160 3.53 -14.46 -51.80
CA TYR A 160 2.40 -14.16 -52.68
C TYR A 160 2.80 -13.21 -53.81
N THR A 161 3.50 -12.11 -53.52
CA THR A 161 3.96 -11.17 -54.56
C THR A 161 4.91 -11.86 -55.54
N ARG A 162 5.82 -12.72 -55.06
CA ARG A 162 6.73 -13.47 -55.94
C ARG A 162 5.97 -14.46 -56.83
N LYS A 163 4.89 -15.06 -56.32
CA LYS A 163 4.02 -15.95 -57.09
C LYS A 163 3.21 -15.18 -58.15
N GLU A 164 2.69 -13.99 -57.82
CA GLU A 164 2.00 -13.14 -58.78
C GLU A 164 2.94 -12.68 -59.90
N ILE A 165 4.16 -12.23 -59.56
CA ILE A 165 5.17 -11.86 -60.57
C ILE A 165 5.50 -13.06 -61.47
N ALA A 166 5.67 -14.26 -60.91
CA ALA A 166 5.96 -15.46 -61.69
C ALA A 166 4.81 -15.88 -62.62
N LEU A 167 3.56 -15.67 -62.21
CA LEU A 167 2.39 -15.91 -63.05
C LEU A 167 2.32 -14.90 -64.20
N PHE A 168 2.56 -13.62 -63.93
CA PHE A 168 2.60 -12.59 -64.97
C PHE A 168 3.73 -12.82 -65.99
N THR A 169 4.91 -13.29 -65.56
CA THR A 169 6.01 -13.59 -66.49
C THR A 169 5.70 -14.75 -67.43
N VAL A 170 5.00 -15.79 -66.94
CA VAL A 170 4.60 -16.94 -67.76
C VAL A 170 3.53 -16.51 -68.78
N GLU A 171 2.57 -15.69 -68.39
CA GLU A 171 1.53 -15.18 -69.31
C GLU A 171 2.11 -14.24 -70.38
N THR A 172 3.18 -13.49 -70.07
CA THR A 172 3.88 -12.67 -71.08
C THR A 172 4.74 -13.48 -72.05
N GLU A 173 5.36 -14.57 -71.60
CA GLU A 173 6.10 -15.47 -72.52
C GLU A 173 5.15 -16.20 -73.48
N GLU A 174 3.96 -16.61 -73.03
CA GLU A 174 2.96 -17.21 -73.91
C GLU A 174 2.36 -16.24 -74.95
N MET A 175 2.39 -14.92 -74.69
CA MET A 175 1.96 -13.90 -75.66
C MET A 175 3.04 -13.52 -76.68
N GLU A 176 4.31 -13.87 -76.46
CA GLU A 176 5.43 -13.57 -77.37
C GLU A 176 5.70 -14.72 -78.37
N GLU A 177 5.14 -15.92 -78.14
CA GLU A 177 5.23 -17.09 -79.03
C GLU A 177 4.06 -17.24 -80.04
N VAL A 178 3.16 -16.24 -80.17
CA VAL A 178 2.02 -16.26 -81.15
C VAL A 178 2.23 -15.31 -82.33
#